data_AF-A0A0G2B722-F1
#
_entry.id   AF-A0A0G2B722-F1
#
_cell.length_a   1.000
_cell.length_b   1.000
_cell.length_c   1.000
_cell.angle_alpha   90.00
_cell.angle_beta   90.00
_cell.angle_gamma   90.00
#
_symmetry.space_group_name_H-M   'P 1'
#
loop_
_entity.id
_entity.type
_entity.pdbx_description
1 polymer ?
#
loop_
_entity_poly.entity_id
_entity_poly.type
_entity_poly.pdbx_seq_one_letter_code
_entity_poly.pdbx_strand_id
1 'polypeptide(L)'
;FFLTILTLYLSIRFFWQQSAGPQRRSVWLGRIFVLSAVLTAGLLTKYSCLLNFFLPFFVLLIRMQTSSSREYFLSCIIACSLALLAVVPFYYIRYYQTEGSLMPVGMEWQRPEDLAQMRFLRDTQRVTFLLHMLRVPSRPFWKEAPVQDSLWHRLWFDTWKGDPLWGPQTKISDLLSTFYATTALPLFFLGIMFFLWKWGRTYTDFSDFGWLLLLQSTLSCIALLAFAYQYPLFDWGIFKAEYVPIVPLFLMYCVVVAIHSTTQHIPRDRYSTAILAALLAFMSVNHLLPVY
;
A
#
# COMPACT_ATOMS: atom_id res chain seq x y z
N PHE A 1 -5.08 -5.64 2.76
CA PHE A 1 -3.66 -5.87 3.07
C PHE A 1 -3.20 -7.30 2.94
N PHE A 2 -3.88 -8.28 3.54
CA PHE A 2 -3.52 -9.69 3.38
C PHE A 2 -3.30 -10.08 1.90
N LEU A 3 -4.24 -9.72 1.02
CA LEU A 3 -4.14 -10.00 -0.42
C LEU A 3 -2.96 -9.29 -1.10
N THR A 4 -2.55 -8.11 -0.64
CA THR A 4 -1.34 -7.41 -1.11
C THR A 4 -0.08 -8.17 -0.71
N ILE A 5 0.02 -8.59 0.55
CA ILE A 5 1.14 -9.38 1.08
C ILE A 5 1.21 -10.73 0.35
N LEU A 6 0.07 -11.39 0.15
CA LEU A 6 -0.01 -12.65 -0.58
C LEU A 6 0.39 -12.48 -2.05
N THR A 7 -0.06 -11.41 -2.70
CA THR A 7 0.34 -11.08 -4.08
C THR A 7 1.86 -10.87 -4.17
N LEU A 8 2.44 -10.12 -3.24
CA LEU A 8 3.88 -9.89 -3.16
C LEU A 8 4.64 -11.20 -2.94
N TYR A 9 4.21 -12.02 -1.98
CA TYR A 9 4.80 -13.32 -1.68
C TYR A 9 4.78 -14.25 -2.91
N LEU A 10 3.63 -14.37 -3.57
CA LEU A 10 3.49 -15.19 -4.78
C LEU A 10 4.34 -14.64 -5.93
N SER A 11 4.38 -13.32 -6.11
CA SER A 11 5.20 -12.67 -7.12
C SER A 11 6.69 -12.97 -6.90
N ILE A 12 7.18 -12.83 -5.66
CA ILE A 12 8.54 -13.20 -5.28
C ILE A 12 8.75 -14.70 -5.56
N ARG A 13 7.89 -15.58 -5.06
CA ARG A 13 8.04 -17.03 -5.25
C ARG A 13 8.09 -17.44 -6.72
N PHE A 14 7.33 -16.78 -7.59
CA PHE A 14 7.20 -17.17 -8.99
C PHE A 14 8.26 -16.55 -9.90
N PHE A 15 8.72 -15.33 -9.61
CA PHE A 15 9.58 -14.55 -10.50
C PHE A 15 10.99 -14.26 -9.94
N TRP A 16 11.23 -14.44 -8.64
CA TRP A 16 12.51 -14.10 -7.99
C TRP A 16 13.63 -15.12 -8.19
N GLN A 17 13.28 -16.39 -8.38
CA GLN A 17 14.19 -17.48 -8.71
C GLN A 17 13.80 -18.03 -10.07
N GLN A 18 14.46 -17.53 -11.12
CA GLN A 18 14.30 -18.07 -12.48
C GLN A 18 14.97 -19.45 -12.51
N SER A 19 14.18 -20.52 -12.67
CA SER A 19 14.75 -21.86 -12.85
C SER A 19 15.52 -21.87 -14.18
N ALA A 20 16.77 -22.34 -14.15
CA ALA A 20 17.67 -22.36 -15.31
C ALA A 20 17.26 -23.37 -16.43
N GLY A 21 16.01 -23.84 -16.44
CA GLY A 21 15.51 -24.81 -17.40
C GLY A 21 14.03 -24.63 -17.71
N PRO A 22 13.53 -25.22 -18.81
CA PRO A 22 12.15 -25.08 -19.25
C PRO A 22 11.19 -25.59 -18.18
N GLN A 23 10.28 -24.71 -17.72
CA GLN A 23 9.26 -25.11 -16.76
C GLN A 23 8.24 -26.05 -17.41
N ARG A 24 7.79 -27.05 -16.65
CA ARG A 24 6.64 -27.86 -17.06
C ARG A 24 5.43 -26.95 -17.25
N ARG A 25 4.76 -27.05 -18.41
CA ARG A 25 3.59 -26.24 -18.78
C ARG A 25 2.49 -26.24 -17.70
N SER A 26 2.27 -27.37 -17.03
CA SER A 26 1.28 -27.47 -15.94
C SER A 26 1.64 -26.61 -14.72
N VAL A 27 2.92 -26.55 -14.35
CA VAL A 27 3.40 -25.71 -13.24
C VAL A 27 3.29 -24.23 -13.61
N TRP A 28 3.65 -23.88 -14.85
CA TRP A 28 3.53 -22.52 -15.37
C TRP A 28 2.07 -22.02 -15.37
N LEU A 29 1.15 -22.81 -15.92
CA LEU A 29 -0.28 -22.50 -15.89
C LEU A 29 -0.83 -22.39 -14.47
N GLY A 30 -0.41 -23.29 -13.57
CA GLY A 30 -0.80 -23.24 -12.16
C GLY A 30 -0.38 -21.95 -11.46
N ARG A 31 0.83 -21.46 -11.72
CA ARG A 31 1.32 -20.17 -11.16
C ARG A 31 0.48 -18.99 -11.66
N ILE A 32 0.21 -18.95 -12.97
CA ILE A 32 -0.65 -17.91 -13.58
C ILE A 32 -2.04 -17.95 -12.94
N PHE A 33 -2.64 -19.13 -12.83
CA PHE A 33 -3.98 -19.29 -12.26
C PHE A 33 -4.03 -18.80 -10.80
N VAL A 34 -3.09 -19.23 -9.97
CA VAL A 34 -3.05 -18.84 -8.55
C VAL A 34 -2.84 -17.33 -8.39
N LEU A 35 -1.93 -16.74 -9.17
CA LEU A 35 -1.70 -15.29 -9.13
C LEU A 35 -2.94 -14.51 -9.60
N SER A 36 -3.59 -14.97 -10.67
CA SER A 36 -4.84 -14.38 -11.18
C SER A 36 -5.94 -14.44 -10.12
N ALA A 37 -6.12 -15.58 -9.46
CA ALA A 37 -7.14 -15.76 -8.44
C ALA A 37 -6.95 -14.82 -7.25
N VAL A 38 -5.72 -14.61 -6.79
CA VAL A 38 -5.42 -13.69 -5.69
C VAL A 38 -5.65 -12.22 -6.10
N LEU A 39 -5.28 -11.85 -7.33
CA LEU A 39 -5.55 -10.50 -7.87
C LEU A 39 -7.05 -10.23 -8.02
N THR A 40 -7.80 -11.21 -8.55
CA THR A 40 -9.27 -11.19 -8.64
C THR A 40 -9.91 -11.02 -7.27
N ALA A 41 -9.53 -11.86 -6.31
CA ALA A 41 -10.03 -11.76 -4.93
C ALA A 41 -9.70 -10.39 -4.32
N GLY A 42 -8.52 -9.84 -4.62
CA GLY A 42 -8.12 -8.49 -4.25
C GLY A 42 -9.12 -7.44 -4.69
N LEU A 43 -9.37 -7.37 -6.00
CA LEU A 43 -10.30 -6.40 -6.58
C LEU A 43 -11.74 -6.61 -6.11
N LEU A 44 -12.21 -7.84 -5.98
CA LEU A 44 -13.55 -8.09 -5.44
C LEU A 44 -13.70 -7.65 -3.97
N THR A 45 -12.59 -7.51 -3.24
CA THR A 45 -12.60 -7.05 -1.85
C THR A 45 -12.50 -5.52 -1.74
N LYS A 46 -11.54 -4.89 -2.44
CA LYS A 46 -11.32 -3.42 -2.41
C LYS A 46 -10.71 -2.91 -3.72
N TYR A 47 -11.18 -1.76 -4.21
CA TYR A 47 -10.63 -1.11 -5.42
C TYR A 47 -9.14 -0.79 -5.33
N SER A 48 -8.63 -0.46 -4.14
CA SER A 48 -7.20 -0.20 -3.94
C SER A 48 -6.30 -1.40 -4.22
N CYS A 49 -6.85 -2.62 -4.27
CA CYS A 49 -6.10 -3.79 -4.71
C CYS A 49 -5.73 -3.73 -6.20
N LEU A 50 -6.23 -2.76 -6.97
CA LEU A 50 -5.71 -2.45 -8.29
C LEU A 50 -4.20 -2.17 -8.26
N LEU A 51 -3.69 -1.57 -7.18
CA LEU A 51 -2.25 -1.34 -7.01
C LEU A 51 -1.44 -2.64 -6.92
N ASN A 52 -2.06 -3.76 -6.53
CA ASN A 52 -1.37 -5.05 -6.44
C ASN A 52 -0.98 -5.59 -7.83
N PHE A 53 -1.59 -5.10 -8.91
CA PHE A 53 -1.27 -5.51 -10.28
C PHE A 53 0.14 -5.11 -10.70
N PHE A 54 0.75 -4.11 -10.03
CA PHE A 54 2.12 -3.69 -10.29
C PHE A 54 3.17 -4.60 -9.62
N LEU A 55 2.80 -5.34 -8.57
CA LEU A 55 3.73 -6.16 -7.79
C LEU A 55 4.48 -7.23 -8.62
N PRO A 56 3.81 -8.01 -9.50
CA PRO A 56 4.51 -8.97 -10.37
C PRO A 56 5.56 -8.29 -11.26
N PHE A 57 5.23 -7.11 -11.78
CA PHE A 57 6.13 -6.35 -12.66
C PHE A 57 7.31 -5.76 -11.87
N PHE A 58 7.08 -5.21 -10.68
CA PHE A 58 8.16 -4.71 -9.82
C PHE A 58 9.16 -5.83 -9.49
N VAL A 59 8.66 -7.02 -9.14
CA VAL A 59 9.52 -8.19 -8.90
C VAL A 59 10.32 -8.56 -10.15
N LEU A 60 9.67 -8.60 -11.30
CA LEU A 60 10.32 -8.96 -12.54
C LEU A 60 11.40 -7.95 -12.95
N LEU A 61 11.10 -6.65 -12.82
CA LEU A 61 12.02 -5.55 -13.17
C LEU A 61 13.29 -5.57 -12.31
N ILE A 62 13.16 -5.82 -11.01
CA ILE A 62 14.30 -5.82 -10.08
C ILE A 62 15.23 -7.01 -10.34
N ARG A 63 14.70 -8.16 -10.79
CA ARG A 63 15.47 -9.42 -10.88
C ARG A 63 15.72 -9.94 -12.29
N MET A 64 15.35 -9.20 -13.32
CA MET A 64 15.44 -9.68 -14.71
C MET A 64 16.90 -9.94 -15.12
N GLN A 65 17.28 -11.22 -15.24
CA GLN A 65 18.41 -11.66 -16.04
C GLN A 65 17.95 -11.83 -17.50
N THR A 66 18.77 -11.39 -18.44
CA THR A 66 18.40 -10.99 -19.80
C THR A 66 17.92 -12.10 -20.75
N SER A 67 17.98 -13.39 -20.37
CA SER A 67 17.68 -14.51 -21.28
C SER A 67 16.25 -15.06 -21.24
N SER A 68 15.50 -14.90 -20.13
CA SER A 68 14.13 -15.45 -19.98
C SER A 68 13.05 -14.40 -19.70
N SER A 69 13.35 -13.12 -19.95
CA SER A 69 12.50 -11.99 -19.60
C SER A 69 11.10 -12.00 -20.23
N ARG A 70 11.01 -12.43 -21.48
CA ARG A 70 9.76 -12.33 -22.27
C ARG A 70 8.68 -13.27 -21.74
N GLU A 71 9.01 -14.51 -21.40
CA GLU A 71 8.03 -15.48 -20.91
C GLU A 71 7.46 -15.07 -19.54
N TYR A 72 8.32 -14.62 -18.63
CA TYR A 72 7.87 -14.13 -17.33
C TYR A 72 7.06 -12.83 -17.43
N PHE A 73 7.44 -11.93 -18.33
CA PHE A 73 6.66 -10.73 -18.63
C PHE A 73 5.27 -11.07 -19.19
N LEU A 74 5.21 -11.99 -20.16
CA LEU A 74 3.95 -12.52 -20.68
C LEU A 74 3.12 -13.18 -19.59
N SER A 75 3.75 -13.92 -18.67
CA SER A 75 3.05 -14.53 -17.53
C SER A 75 2.40 -13.49 -16.62
N CYS A 76 3.08 -12.37 -16.37
CA CYS A 76 2.53 -11.25 -15.60
C CYS A 76 1.32 -10.64 -16.33
N ILE A 77 1.44 -10.38 -17.63
CA ILE A 77 0.35 -9.85 -18.46
C ILE A 77 -0.85 -10.79 -18.46
N ILE A 78 -0.63 -12.08 -18.71
CA ILE A 78 -1.71 -13.08 -18.76
C ILE A 78 -2.41 -13.14 -17.41
N ALA A 79 -1.67 -13.21 -16.30
CA ALA A 79 -2.28 -13.28 -14.98
C ALA A 79 -3.11 -12.04 -14.64
N CYS A 80 -2.59 -10.84 -14.95
CA CYS A 80 -3.32 -9.60 -14.77
C CYS A 80 -4.56 -9.51 -15.66
N SER A 81 -4.43 -9.90 -16.92
CA SER A 81 -5.53 -9.86 -17.89
C SER A 81 -6.66 -10.82 -17.50
N LEU A 82 -6.33 -12.04 -17.08
CA LEU A 82 -7.30 -13.02 -16.58
C LEU A 82 -8.03 -12.49 -15.34
N ALA A 83 -7.31 -11.84 -14.43
CA ALA A 83 -7.92 -11.25 -13.25
C ALA A 83 -8.91 -10.13 -13.63
N LEU A 84 -8.53 -9.22 -14.53
CA LEU A 84 -9.42 -8.16 -15.01
C LEU A 84 -10.63 -8.72 -15.76
N LEU A 85 -10.45 -9.69 -16.65
CA LEU A 85 -11.54 -10.34 -17.38
C LEU A 85 -12.56 -11.00 -16.45
N ALA A 86 -12.10 -11.53 -15.30
CA ALA A 86 -13.00 -12.11 -14.30
C ALA A 86 -13.78 -11.04 -13.52
N VAL A 87 -13.19 -9.87 -13.26
CA VAL A 87 -13.77 -8.84 -12.39
C VAL A 87 -14.62 -7.82 -13.15
N VAL A 88 -14.22 -7.45 -14.37
CA VAL A 88 -14.89 -6.40 -15.17
C VAL A 88 -16.39 -6.66 -15.37
N PRO A 89 -16.86 -7.88 -15.68
CA PRO A 89 -18.30 -8.14 -15.80
C PRO A 89 -19.06 -7.85 -14.51
N PHE A 90 -18.48 -8.22 -13.36
CA PHE A 90 -19.07 -7.92 -12.06
C PHE A 90 -19.13 -6.41 -11.82
N TYR A 91 -18.04 -5.68 -12.10
CA TYR A 91 -17.99 -4.22 -11.90
C TYR A 91 -18.97 -3.49 -12.83
N TYR A 92 -19.11 -3.95 -14.06
CA TYR A 92 -20.04 -3.37 -15.01
C TYR A 92 -21.49 -3.50 -14.53
N ILE A 93 -21.91 -4.71 -14.17
CA ILE A 93 -23.29 -5.00 -13.73
C ILE A 93 -23.57 -4.33 -12.37
N ARG A 94 -22.63 -4.43 -11.43
CA ARG A 94 -22.85 -4.00 -10.04
C ARG A 94 -22.71 -2.51 -9.83
N TYR A 95 -21.79 -1.85 -10.54
CA TYR A 95 -21.43 -0.46 -10.28
C TYR A 95 -21.67 0.45 -11.49
N TYR A 96 -21.23 0.05 -12.68
CA TYR A 96 -21.36 0.95 -13.84
C TYR A 96 -22.82 1.17 -14.25
N GLN A 97 -23.62 0.11 -14.27
CA GLN A 97 -25.05 0.22 -14.62
C GLN A 97 -25.87 1.01 -13.60
N THR A 98 -25.46 1.01 -12.32
CA THR A 98 -26.20 1.64 -11.22
C THR A 98 -25.71 3.05 -10.92
N GLU A 99 -24.40 3.27 -10.96
CA GLU A 99 -23.74 4.50 -10.50
C GLU A 99 -22.98 5.23 -11.62
N GLY A 100 -22.93 4.69 -12.84
CA GLY A 100 -22.26 5.31 -13.99
C GLY A 100 -20.72 5.26 -13.94
N SER A 101 -20.15 4.57 -12.95
CA SER A 101 -18.71 4.44 -12.74
C SER A 101 -18.33 2.99 -12.43
N LEU A 102 -17.19 2.53 -12.94
CA LEU A 102 -16.68 1.17 -12.65
C LEU A 102 -16.15 1.05 -11.22
N MET A 103 -15.71 2.16 -10.62
CA MET A 103 -15.17 2.21 -9.27
C MET A 103 -15.77 3.43 -8.55
N PRO A 104 -17.07 3.39 -8.20
CA PRO A 104 -17.77 4.46 -7.50
C PRO A 104 -17.04 4.80 -6.21
N VAL A 105 -16.71 6.08 -6.01
CA VAL A 105 -16.17 6.53 -4.73
C VAL A 105 -17.31 7.07 -3.90
N GLY A 106 -17.39 6.67 -2.62
CA GLY A 106 -18.30 7.21 -1.60
C GLY A 106 -18.76 8.65 -1.84
N MET A 107 -17.77 9.52 -2.11
CA MET A 107 -17.94 10.98 -2.12
C MET A 107 -18.86 11.43 -3.24
N GLU A 108 -18.83 10.72 -4.36
CA GLU A 108 -19.53 11.12 -5.57
C GLU A 108 -21.04 10.89 -5.47
N TRP A 109 -21.50 9.96 -4.64
CA TRP A 109 -22.92 9.62 -4.48
C TRP A 109 -23.50 10.05 -3.15
N GLN A 110 -22.69 10.18 -2.09
CA GLN A 110 -23.18 10.53 -0.75
C GLN A 110 -23.04 12.02 -0.42
N ARG A 111 -22.05 12.73 -1.01
CA ARG A 111 -21.81 14.17 -0.79
C ARG A 111 -21.41 14.91 -2.09
N PRO A 112 -22.25 14.84 -3.15
CA PRO A 112 -21.90 15.39 -4.45
C PRO A 112 -21.68 16.91 -4.43
N GLU A 113 -22.49 17.66 -3.67
CA GLU A 113 -22.43 19.13 -3.60
C GLU A 113 -21.17 19.61 -2.88
N ASP A 114 -20.87 19.05 -1.69
CA ASP A 114 -19.65 19.36 -0.94
C ASP A 114 -18.40 19.05 -1.76
N LEU A 115 -18.40 17.90 -2.46
CA LEU A 115 -17.29 17.50 -3.32
C LEU A 115 -17.09 18.48 -4.47
N ALA A 116 -18.19 18.93 -5.11
CA ALA A 116 -18.13 19.91 -6.20
C ALA A 116 -17.60 21.26 -5.70
N GLN A 117 -18.05 21.73 -4.54
CA GLN A 117 -17.56 22.96 -3.91
C GLN A 117 -16.06 22.87 -3.61
N MET A 118 -15.59 21.78 -2.99
CA MET A 118 -14.18 21.61 -2.64
C MET A 118 -13.29 21.46 -3.88
N ARG A 119 -13.79 20.81 -4.95
CA ARG A 119 -13.11 20.77 -6.25
C ARG A 119 -13.00 22.17 -6.87
N PHE A 120 -14.06 22.97 -6.81
CA PHE A 120 -14.04 24.36 -7.29
C PHE A 120 -13.00 25.20 -6.54
N LEU A 121 -12.95 25.10 -5.20
CA LEU A 121 -11.95 25.79 -4.39
C LEU A 121 -10.52 25.35 -4.71
N ARG A 122 -10.28 24.03 -4.84
CA ARG A 122 -9.01 23.46 -5.30
C ARG A 122 -8.61 24.03 -6.66
N ASP A 123 -9.53 24.03 -7.62
CA ASP A 123 -9.22 24.42 -8.99
C ASP A 123 -8.93 25.91 -9.14
N THR A 124 -9.55 26.73 -8.28
CA THR A 124 -9.29 28.18 -8.19
C THR A 124 -7.95 28.48 -7.53
N GLN A 125 -7.53 27.68 -6.54
CA GLN A 125 -6.31 27.91 -5.76
C GLN A 125 -5.42 26.65 -5.66
N ARG A 126 -5.01 26.10 -6.82
CA ARG A 126 -4.34 24.79 -6.90
C ARG A 126 -3.09 24.68 -6.04
N VAL A 127 -2.22 25.68 -6.08
CA VAL A 127 -0.96 25.68 -5.30
C VAL A 127 -1.24 25.76 -3.81
N THR A 128 -2.13 26.66 -3.40
CA THR A 128 -2.55 26.80 -1.99
C THR A 128 -3.17 25.50 -1.48
N PHE A 129 -4.02 24.87 -2.28
CA PHE A 129 -4.61 23.57 -1.96
C PHE A 129 -3.54 22.49 -1.81
N LEU A 130 -2.57 22.40 -2.71
CA LEU A 130 -1.49 21.41 -2.61
C LEU A 130 -0.65 21.62 -1.34
N LEU A 131 -0.29 22.86 -1.00
CA LEU A 131 0.43 23.18 0.23
C LEU A 131 -0.39 22.84 1.48
N HIS A 132 -1.70 23.10 1.44
CA HIS A 132 -2.62 22.79 2.52
C HIS A 132 -2.82 21.27 2.71
N MET A 133 -3.01 20.54 1.61
CA MET A 133 -3.11 19.07 1.59
C MET A 133 -1.86 18.41 2.19
N LEU A 134 -0.67 18.91 1.82
CA LEU A 134 0.62 18.40 2.29
C LEU A 134 1.07 18.95 3.65
N ARG A 135 0.25 19.79 4.30
CA ARG A 135 0.60 20.41 5.57
C ARG A 135 0.74 19.36 6.67
N VAL A 136 1.92 19.33 7.29
CA VAL A 136 2.15 18.58 8.52
C VAL A 136 1.40 19.27 9.66
N PRO A 137 0.55 18.56 10.42
CA PRO A 137 -0.19 19.16 11.53
C PRO A 137 0.78 19.72 12.58
N SER A 138 0.59 20.99 12.94
CA SER A 138 1.37 21.64 14.01
C SER A 138 0.74 21.46 15.40
N ARG A 139 -0.50 20.96 15.45
CA ARG A 139 -1.25 20.71 16.70
C ARG A 139 -1.37 19.21 16.96
N PRO A 140 -1.20 18.77 18.21
CA PRO A 140 -1.37 17.36 18.57
C PRO A 140 -2.86 16.97 18.57
N PHE A 141 -3.15 15.69 18.37
CA PHE A 141 -4.53 15.18 18.19
C PHE A 141 -5.38 15.22 19.46
N TRP A 142 -4.76 15.33 20.64
CA TRP A 142 -5.45 15.29 21.95
C TRP A 142 -6.12 16.62 22.37
N LYS A 143 -6.03 17.69 21.56
CA LYS A 143 -6.71 18.97 21.85
C LYS A 143 -8.10 18.99 21.21
N GLU A 144 -9.08 19.51 21.94
CA GLU A 144 -10.56 19.47 21.72
C GLU A 144 -11.09 19.84 20.31
N ALA A 145 -10.26 20.39 19.42
CA ALA A 145 -10.61 20.64 18.02
C ALA A 145 -9.36 20.47 17.14
N PRO A 146 -8.94 19.22 16.85
CA PRO A 146 -7.84 19.00 15.95
C PRO A 146 -8.31 19.39 14.53
N VAL A 147 -7.49 20.15 13.81
CA VAL A 147 -7.83 20.62 12.46
C VAL A 147 -7.67 19.44 11.50
N GLN A 148 -8.79 18.83 11.07
CA GLN A 148 -8.84 17.62 10.23
C GLN A 148 -8.94 17.93 8.73
N ASP A 149 -8.25 18.97 8.28
CA ASP A 149 -8.37 19.51 6.93
C ASP A 149 -7.20 19.14 6.00
N SER A 150 -6.16 18.45 6.50
CA SER A 150 -5.03 17.99 5.69
C SER A 150 -4.99 16.47 5.55
N LEU A 151 -4.40 16.01 4.45
CA LEU A 151 -4.24 14.58 4.16
C LEU A 151 -3.48 13.87 5.28
N TRP A 152 -2.38 14.47 5.75
CA TRP A 152 -1.55 13.88 6.81
C TRP A 152 -2.27 13.73 8.14
N HIS A 153 -3.11 14.71 8.48
CA HIS A 153 -3.91 14.63 9.69
C HIS A 153 -4.88 13.45 9.59
N ARG A 154 -5.56 13.31 8.45
CA ARG A 154 -6.62 12.31 8.31
C ARG A 154 -6.10 10.88 8.22
N LEU A 155 -4.98 10.67 7.52
CA LEU A 155 -4.37 9.36 7.34
C LEU A 155 -4.03 8.62 8.63
N TRP A 156 -3.62 9.37 9.65
CA TRP A 156 -3.19 8.79 10.92
C TRP A 156 -4.28 8.83 11.98
N PHE A 157 -5.18 9.81 11.90
CA PHE A 157 -6.33 9.93 12.80
C PHE A 157 -7.29 8.74 12.67
N ASP A 158 -7.57 8.28 11.44
CA ASP A 158 -8.46 7.15 11.20
C ASP A 158 -7.80 5.77 11.47
N THR A 159 -6.48 5.69 11.68
CA THR A 159 -5.79 4.42 12.04
C THR A 159 -6.25 3.88 13.38
N TRP A 160 -6.58 4.78 14.30
CA TRP A 160 -6.80 4.44 15.69
C TRP A 160 -8.16 4.91 16.21
N LYS A 161 -9.06 5.33 15.31
CA LYS A 161 -10.39 5.80 15.69
C LYS A 161 -11.27 4.63 16.12
N GLY A 162 -11.88 4.77 17.30
CA GLY A 162 -13.00 3.94 17.72
C GLY A 162 -14.21 4.16 16.79
N ASP A 163 -14.84 3.06 16.40
CA ASP A 163 -16.08 3.03 15.63
C ASP A 163 -17.20 3.76 16.42
N PRO A 164 -18.09 4.54 15.78
CA PRO A 164 -19.27 5.12 16.44
C PRO A 164 -20.12 4.11 17.23
N LEU A 165 -20.03 2.81 16.89
CA LEU A 165 -20.72 1.73 17.58
C LEU A 165 -20.05 1.28 18.91
N TRP A 166 -18.79 1.65 19.20
CA TRP A 166 -17.99 1.03 20.28
C TRP A 166 -17.14 1.99 21.13
N GLY A 167 -17.53 3.26 21.26
CA GLY A 167 -17.00 4.18 22.29
C GLY A 167 -15.82 5.08 21.86
N PRO A 168 -15.40 6.01 22.74
CA PRO A 168 -14.42 7.06 22.42
C PRO A 168 -12.99 6.53 22.28
N GLN A 169 -12.15 7.26 21.53
CA GLN A 169 -10.70 6.99 21.40
C GLN A 169 -10.01 6.93 22.77
N THR A 170 -9.11 5.96 22.96
CA THR A 170 -8.28 5.87 24.16
C THR A 170 -7.06 6.79 24.07
N LYS A 171 -6.55 7.22 25.23
CA LYS A 171 -5.34 8.07 25.32
C LYS A 171 -4.10 7.44 24.66
N ILE A 172 -4.03 6.11 24.62
CA ILE A 172 -2.93 5.38 23.98
C ILE A 172 -3.06 5.45 22.46
N SER A 173 -4.27 5.26 21.93
CA SER A 173 -4.61 5.45 20.52
C SER A 173 -4.25 6.87 20.04
N ASP A 174 -4.57 7.90 20.83
CA ASP A 174 -4.23 9.29 20.52
C ASP A 174 -2.72 9.55 20.51
N LEU A 175 -1.99 8.98 21.48
CA LEU A 175 -0.55 9.11 21.57
C LEU A 175 0.14 8.47 20.35
N LEU A 176 -0.28 7.27 19.98
CA LEU A 176 0.24 6.55 18.81
C LEU A 176 -0.09 7.32 17.52
N SER A 177 -1.32 7.79 17.36
CA SER A 177 -1.74 8.64 16.23
C SER A 177 -0.85 9.87 16.09
N THR A 178 -0.60 10.55 17.22
CA THR A 178 0.25 11.74 17.29
C THR A 178 1.69 11.42 16.93
N PHE A 179 2.25 10.36 17.51
CA PHE A 179 3.61 9.91 17.22
C PHE A 179 3.78 9.60 15.73
N TYR A 180 2.89 8.82 15.13
CA TYR A 180 3.00 8.46 13.73
C TYR A 180 2.83 9.68 12.80
N ALA A 181 1.83 10.54 13.03
CA ALA A 181 1.64 11.70 12.14
C ALA A 181 2.79 12.70 12.19
N THR A 182 3.48 12.80 13.34
CA THR A 182 4.59 13.76 13.53
C THR A 182 5.95 13.17 13.16
N THR A 183 6.17 11.88 13.39
CA THR A 183 7.50 11.25 13.25
C THR A 183 7.62 10.27 12.09
N ALA A 184 6.51 9.69 11.59
CA ALA A 184 6.59 8.64 10.57
C ALA A 184 7.18 9.15 9.25
N LEU A 185 6.85 10.37 8.85
CA LEU A 185 7.41 11.00 7.65
C LEU A 185 8.92 11.20 7.73
N PRO A 186 9.45 11.91 8.76
CA PRO A 186 10.90 12.00 8.96
C PRO A 186 11.58 10.63 9.02
N LEU A 187 11.02 9.68 9.77
CA LEU A 187 11.58 8.34 9.88
C LEU A 187 11.58 7.60 8.54
N PHE A 188 10.53 7.76 7.73
CA PHE A 188 10.42 7.16 6.42
C PHE A 188 11.51 7.70 5.48
N PHE A 189 11.68 9.03 5.43
CA PHE A 189 12.75 9.64 4.65
C PHE A 189 14.14 9.26 5.16
N LEU A 190 14.37 9.22 6.48
CA LEU A 190 15.62 8.73 7.06
C LEU A 190 15.89 7.27 6.68
N GLY A 191 14.86 6.42 6.69
CA GLY A 191 14.94 5.05 6.22
C GLY A 191 15.34 4.96 4.74
N ILE A 192 14.74 5.80 3.88
CA ILE A 192 15.09 5.86 2.45
C ILE A 192 16.55 6.27 2.30
N MET A 193 16.97 7.34 2.96
CA MET A 193 18.35 7.82 2.90
C MET A 193 19.34 6.75 3.37
N PHE A 194 19.03 6.05 4.45
CA PHE A 194 19.85 4.95 4.95
C PHE A 194 19.93 3.79 3.96
N PHE A 195 18.80 3.38 3.39
CA PHE A 195 18.73 2.35 2.36
C PHE A 195 19.55 2.73 1.11
N LEU A 196 19.38 3.96 0.60
CA LEU A 196 20.12 4.49 -0.55
C LEU A 196 21.61 4.62 -0.27
N TRP A 197 22.01 5.00 0.95
CA TRP A 197 23.42 5.08 1.33
C TRP A 197 24.10 3.70 1.36
N LYS A 198 23.35 2.65 1.74
CA LYS A 198 23.84 1.28 1.77
C LYS A 198 23.71 0.54 0.43
N TRP A 199 23.02 1.13 -0.55
CA TRP A 199 22.72 0.55 -1.86
C TRP A 199 23.96 0.03 -2.63
N GLY A 200 25.13 0.64 -2.45
CA GLY A 200 26.37 0.19 -3.11
C GLY A 200 27.19 -0.86 -2.34
N ARG A 201 26.80 -1.22 -1.11
CA ARG A 201 27.60 -2.05 -0.21
C ARG A 201 26.98 -3.45 -0.05
N THR A 202 27.09 -4.25 -1.12
CA THR A 202 26.95 -5.72 -1.14
C THR A 202 25.83 -6.35 -0.31
N TYR A 203 24.60 -6.40 -0.84
CA TYR A 203 23.59 -7.43 -0.53
C TYR A 203 22.55 -7.48 -1.66
N THR A 204 22.77 -8.24 -2.74
CA THR A 204 21.90 -8.21 -3.94
C THR A 204 20.44 -8.52 -3.60
N ASP A 205 20.16 -9.68 -3.03
CA ASP A 205 18.77 -10.09 -2.76
C ASP A 205 18.07 -9.24 -1.69
N PHE A 206 18.83 -8.69 -0.75
CA PHE A 206 18.29 -7.84 0.31
C PHE A 206 18.00 -6.44 -0.19
N SER A 207 18.91 -5.87 -0.98
CA SER A 207 18.72 -4.60 -1.68
C SER A 207 17.53 -4.68 -2.64
N ASP A 208 17.39 -5.79 -3.35
CA ASP A 208 16.27 -6.03 -4.26
C ASP A 208 14.92 -6.02 -3.51
N PHE A 209 14.86 -6.60 -2.29
CA PHE A 209 13.65 -6.54 -1.48
C PHE A 209 13.35 -5.12 -0.96
N GLY A 210 14.39 -4.36 -0.63
CA GLY A 210 14.24 -2.94 -0.30
C GLY A 210 13.72 -2.10 -1.48
N TRP A 211 14.17 -2.40 -2.71
CA TRP A 211 13.66 -1.79 -3.93
C TRP A 211 12.18 -2.12 -4.16
N LEU A 212 11.75 -3.36 -3.91
CA LEU A 212 10.33 -3.73 -3.97
C LEU A 212 9.50 -2.90 -3.00
N LEU A 213 9.93 -2.81 -1.74
CA LEU A 213 9.23 -2.04 -0.73
C LEU A 213 9.19 -0.56 -1.09
N LEU A 214 10.30 0.01 -1.59
CA LEU A 214 10.37 1.41 -2.00
C LEU A 214 9.43 1.71 -3.18
N LEU A 215 9.43 0.87 -4.22
CA LEU A 215 8.53 1.04 -5.37
C LEU A 215 7.07 0.94 -4.95
N GLN A 216 6.73 -0.06 -4.11
CA GLN A 216 5.38 -0.22 -3.59
C GLN A 216 4.97 0.96 -2.69
N SER A 217 5.88 1.47 -1.85
CA SER A 217 5.66 2.66 -1.00
C SER A 217 5.33 3.86 -1.87
N THR A 218 6.16 4.09 -2.88
CA THR A 218 6.06 5.24 -3.78
C THR A 218 4.74 5.18 -4.55
N LEU A 219 4.40 4.01 -5.11
CA LEU A 219 3.14 3.81 -5.82
C LEU A 219 1.93 4.11 -4.92
N SER A 220 1.92 3.60 -3.68
CA SER A 220 0.82 3.86 -2.75
C SER A 220 0.76 5.31 -2.30
N CYS A 221 1.89 5.98 -2.08
CA CYS A 221 1.92 7.42 -1.81
C CYS A 221 1.36 8.23 -2.99
N ILE A 222 1.75 7.92 -4.22
CA ILE A 222 1.22 8.59 -5.43
C ILE A 222 -0.29 8.36 -5.55
N ALA A 223 -0.74 7.11 -5.40
CA ALA A 223 -2.17 6.78 -5.49
C ALA A 223 -2.98 7.52 -4.43
N LEU A 224 -2.43 7.64 -3.22
CA LEU A 224 -3.08 8.34 -2.12
C LEU A 224 -3.13 9.85 -2.34
N LEU A 225 -2.05 10.46 -2.85
CA LEU A 225 -2.01 11.86 -3.22
C LEU A 225 -2.97 12.16 -4.38
N ALA A 226 -3.03 11.29 -5.39
CA ALA A 226 -3.95 11.41 -6.50
C ALA A 226 -5.41 11.31 -6.03
N PHE A 227 -5.71 10.34 -5.16
CA PHE A 227 -7.02 10.20 -4.55
C PHE A 227 -7.38 11.45 -3.73
N ALA A 228 -6.48 11.92 -2.86
CA ALA A 228 -6.64 13.13 -2.07
C ALA A 228 -6.90 14.37 -2.91
N TYR A 229 -6.18 14.50 -4.02
CA TYR A 229 -6.36 15.60 -4.95
C TYR A 229 -7.70 15.53 -5.68
N GLN A 230 -8.14 14.35 -6.11
CA GLN A 230 -9.40 14.14 -6.83
C GLN A 230 -10.64 14.24 -5.92
N TYR A 231 -10.48 13.89 -4.65
CA TYR A 231 -11.53 13.74 -3.66
C TYR A 231 -11.25 14.56 -2.38
N PRO A 232 -11.21 15.91 -2.48
CA PRO A 232 -10.70 16.80 -1.44
C PRO A 232 -11.66 17.02 -0.25
N LEU A 233 -12.34 15.98 0.24
CA LEU A 233 -13.18 16.00 1.44
C LEU A 233 -12.49 15.26 2.59
N PHE A 234 -11.49 15.91 3.20
CA PHE A 234 -10.64 15.31 4.25
C PHE A 234 -11.39 15.06 5.57
N ASP A 235 -12.44 15.83 5.84
CA ASP A 235 -13.32 15.69 7.00
C ASP A 235 -14.19 14.42 6.94
N TRP A 236 -14.39 13.89 5.73
CA TRP A 236 -15.22 12.72 5.48
C TRP A 236 -14.37 11.45 5.45
N GLY A 237 -14.57 10.56 6.44
CA GLY A 237 -13.70 9.43 6.84
C GLY A 237 -13.47 8.29 5.86
N ILE A 238 -13.37 8.59 4.57
CA ILE A 238 -13.00 7.67 3.50
C ILE A 238 -11.49 7.57 3.34
N PHE A 239 -10.73 8.56 3.78
CA PHE A 239 -9.27 8.49 3.94
C PHE A 239 -8.88 7.60 5.12
N LYS A 240 -9.34 6.34 5.12
CA LYS A 240 -8.94 5.37 6.13
C LYS A 240 -7.44 5.14 6.02
N ALA A 241 -6.80 4.94 7.18
CA ALA A 241 -5.41 4.48 7.31
C ALA A 241 -5.08 3.17 6.59
N GLU A 242 -6.10 2.51 6.05
CA GLU A 242 -6.03 1.34 5.17
C GLU A 242 -5.27 1.58 3.84
N TYR A 243 -4.56 2.69 3.70
CA TYR A 243 -3.65 2.97 2.59
C TYR A 243 -2.20 3.25 3.03
N VAL A 244 -1.90 3.27 4.33
CA VAL A 244 -0.59 3.71 4.88
C VAL A 244 0.37 2.59 5.35
N PRO A 245 0.05 1.28 5.42
CA PRO A 245 0.92 0.34 6.13
C PRO A 245 2.27 0.11 5.46
N ILE A 246 2.45 0.61 4.23
CA ILE A 246 3.73 0.54 3.56
C ILE A 246 4.79 1.42 4.25
N VAL A 247 4.39 2.48 4.97
CA VAL A 247 5.32 3.28 5.77
C VAL A 247 5.86 2.47 6.96
N PRO A 248 5.03 1.88 7.85
CA PRO A 248 5.50 0.93 8.86
C PRO A 248 6.31 -0.24 8.30
N LEU A 249 5.90 -0.81 7.16
CA LEU A 249 6.62 -1.89 6.46
C LEU A 249 8.06 -1.49 6.12
N PHE A 250 8.21 -0.31 5.52
CA PHE A 250 9.50 0.21 5.09
C PHE A 250 10.39 0.60 6.28
N LEU A 251 9.80 1.18 7.33
CA LEU A 251 10.51 1.49 8.58
C LEU A 251 11.07 0.23 9.25
N MET A 252 10.23 -0.81 9.40
CA MET A 252 10.66 -2.09 9.97
C MET A 252 11.77 -2.72 9.14
N TYR A 253 11.66 -2.68 7.81
CA TYR A 253 12.72 -3.13 6.92
C TYR A 253 14.02 -2.35 7.16
N CYS A 254 13.98 -1.03 7.29
CA CYS A 254 15.17 -0.21 7.55
C CYS A 254 15.85 -0.53 8.90
N VAL A 255 15.06 -0.77 9.95
CA VAL A 255 15.58 -1.24 11.25
C VAL A 255 16.28 -2.59 11.10
N VAL A 256 15.66 -3.51 10.37
CA VAL A 256 16.25 -4.83 10.09
C VAL A 256 17.52 -4.72 9.25
N VAL A 257 17.57 -3.83 8.25
CA VAL A 257 18.79 -3.53 7.47
C VAL A 257 19.91 -3.07 8.41
N ALA A 258 19.60 -2.16 9.34
CA ALA A 258 20.58 -1.65 10.29
C ALA A 258 21.12 -2.77 11.19
N ILE A 259 20.24 -3.60 11.77
CA ILE A 259 20.64 -4.75 12.61
C ILE A 259 21.44 -5.77 11.80
N HIS A 260 20.99 -6.13 10.60
CA HIS A 260 21.66 -7.11 9.75
C HIS A 260 23.08 -6.66 9.35
N SER A 261 23.24 -5.35 9.06
CA SER A 261 24.55 -4.76 8.77
C SER A 261 25.54 -4.87 9.94
N THR A 262 25.03 -5.11 11.16
CA THR A 262 25.86 -5.31 12.37
C THR A 262 26.06 -6.78 12.75
N THR A 263 25.27 -7.73 12.23
CA THR A 263 25.21 -9.10 12.77
C THR A 263 25.54 -10.25 11.81
N GLN A 264 25.69 -10.01 10.50
CA GLN A 264 26.24 -10.93 9.46
C GLN A 264 25.78 -12.42 9.39
N HIS A 265 24.90 -12.96 10.25
CA HIS A 265 24.87 -14.42 10.51
C HIS A 265 23.54 -15.16 10.34
N ILE A 266 22.56 -14.65 9.59
CA ILE A 266 21.25 -15.34 9.55
C ILE A 266 20.74 -15.56 8.10
N PRO A 267 20.13 -16.73 7.80
CA PRO A 267 19.79 -17.13 6.43
C PRO A 267 18.52 -16.46 5.87
N ARG A 268 18.58 -16.17 4.57
CA ARG A 268 17.64 -15.40 3.73
C ARG A 268 16.16 -15.81 3.75
N ASP A 269 15.81 -17.10 3.64
CA ASP A 269 14.40 -17.53 3.46
C ASP A 269 13.58 -17.51 4.75
N ARG A 270 14.24 -17.70 5.90
CA ARG A 270 13.59 -17.57 7.21
C ARG A 270 13.25 -16.10 7.49
N TYR A 271 13.94 -15.15 6.87
CA TYR A 271 13.78 -13.73 7.11
C TYR A 271 12.69 -13.04 6.31
N SER A 272 12.61 -13.27 5.00
CA SER A 272 11.49 -12.74 4.20
C SER A 272 10.17 -13.23 4.78
N THR A 273 10.12 -14.51 5.14
CA THR A 273 8.98 -15.13 5.82
C THR A 273 8.76 -14.54 7.21
N ALA A 274 9.80 -14.32 8.03
CA ALA A 274 9.66 -13.72 9.36
C ALA A 274 9.22 -12.25 9.31
N ILE A 275 9.71 -11.46 8.36
CA ILE A 275 9.27 -10.08 8.15
C ILE A 275 7.80 -10.11 7.72
N LEU A 276 7.46 -10.89 6.68
CA LEU A 276 6.07 -11.05 6.23
C LEU A 276 5.15 -11.56 7.34
N ALA A 277 5.62 -12.45 8.21
CA ALA A 277 4.89 -12.96 9.37
C ALA A 277 4.75 -11.93 10.49
N ALA A 278 5.81 -11.17 10.81
CA ALA A 278 5.76 -10.06 11.77
C ALA A 278 4.81 -8.96 11.30
N LEU A 279 4.74 -8.74 9.99
CA LEU A 279 3.81 -7.80 9.37
C LEU A 279 2.39 -8.32 9.37
N LEU A 280 2.20 -9.60 9.05
CA LEU A 280 0.90 -10.25 9.19
C LEU A 280 0.45 -10.20 10.65
N ALA A 281 1.35 -10.40 11.61
CA ALA A 281 1.06 -10.30 13.04
C ALA A 281 0.74 -8.87 13.45
N PHE A 282 1.53 -7.86 13.07
CA PHE A 282 1.27 -6.45 13.37
C PHE A 282 -0.04 -5.97 12.73
N MET A 283 -0.34 -6.39 11.50
CA MET A 283 -1.59 -6.06 10.82
C MET A 283 -2.78 -6.79 11.43
N SER A 284 -2.62 -8.08 11.78
CA SER A 284 -3.65 -8.85 12.49
C SER A 284 -3.89 -8.26 13.86
N VAL A 285 -2.86 -7.82 14.58
CA VAL A 285 -2.97 -7.04 15.82
C VAL A 285 -3.73 -5.76 15.52
N ASN A 286 -3.36 -4.96 14.53
CA ASN A 286 -4.07 -3.70 14.22
C ASN A 286 -5.52 -3.90 13.74
N HIS A 287 -5.86 -5.09 13.20
CA HIS A 287 -7.22 -5.44 12.79
C HIS A 287 -8.05 -6.19 13.85
N LEU A 288 -7.42 -6.99 14.73
CA LEU A 288 -8.06 -7.84 15.76
C LEU A 288 -8.01 -7.21 17.16
N LEU A 289 -6.97 -6.43 17.42
CA LEU A 289 -6.93 -5.44 18.48
C LEU A 289 -7.29 -4.11 17.80
N PRO A 290 -8.58 -3.73 17.76
CA PRO A 290 -8.90 -2.36 18.09
C PRO A 290 -8.00 -2.01 19.27
N VAL A 291 -7.30 -0.89 19.21
CA VAL A 291 -6.82 -0.32 20.47
C VAL A 291 -8.10 0.12 21.18
N TYR A 292 -8.70 -0.86 21.87
CA TYR A 292 -9.81 -0.75 22.79
C TYR A 292 -9.42 0.15 23.95
#